data_AF-A0A2M8B3F9-F1
#
_entry.id   AF-A0A2M8B3F9-F1
#
_cell.length_a   1.000
_cell.length_b   1.000
_cell.length_c   1.000
_cell.angle_alpha   90.00
_cell.angle_beta   90.00
_cell.angle_gamma   90.00
#
_symmetry.space_group_name_H-M   'P 1'
#
loop_
_entity.id
_entity.type
_entity.pdbx_description
1 polymer ?
#
loop_
_entity_poly.entity_id
_entity_poly.type
_entity_poly.pdbx_seq_one_letter_code
_entity_poly.pdbx_strand_id
1 'polypeptide(L)'
;QYQGIWFYQSSYGQAGGATAQVTVTRKDGTPMGAFALSANEPVPIDGYGIVRGVNYSENFQGNGPALQVTVEKPGKPAASFWLFQGGPDLDRQRNDSIVFSFGGLSSKMFTGLQVAKDPGVNIVWVGCALMVIGLIMAFFLSHQRVWVRLAQGTDGRVEVVLAGSASRNRLAFEKRFEKLQTGVKAVEK
;
A
#
# COMPACT_ATOMS: atom_id res chain seq x y z
N GLN A 1 8.45 3.61 0.50
CA GLN A 1 8.19 3.42 1.94
C GLN A 1 8.08 4.80 2.58
N TYR A 2 6.93 5.15 3.16
CA TYR A 2 6.73 6.46 3.82
C TYR A 2 5.93 6.23 5.10
N GLN A 3 6.39 6.72 6.26
CA GLN A 3 5.68 6.61 7.54
C GLN A 3 5.30 5.17 7.97
N GLY A 4 6.15 4.17 7.67
CA GLY A 4 5.87 2.76 8.02
C GLY A 4 4.80 2.09 7.15
N ILE A 5 4.44 2.71 6.02
CA ILE A 5 3.50 2.17 5.05
C ILE A 5 4.27 1.63 3.85
N TRP A 6 4.00 0.37 3.52
CA TRP A 6 4.46 -0.29 2.31
C TRP A 6 3.37 -0.16 1.24
N PHE A 7 3.73 0.42 0.09
CA PHE A 7 2.86 0.55 -1.06
C PHE A 7 3.19 -0.59 -2.02
N TYR A 8 2.27 -1.54 -2.16
CA TYR A 8 2.36 -2.58 -3.17
C TYR A 8 1.38 -2.25 -4.30
N GLN A 9 1.85 -2.31 -5.54
CA GLN A 9 0.98 -2.28 -6.71
C GLN A 9 0.35 -3.67 -6.85
N SER A 10 -0.90 -3.83 -6.40
CA SER A 10 -1.57 -5.14 -6.37
C SER A 10 -2.40 -5.41 -7.63
N SER A 11 -2.80 -4.37 -8.35
CA SER A 11 -3.46 -4.54 -9.64
C SER A 11 -3.31 -3.32 -10.55
N TYR A 12 -3.24 -3.59 -11.84
CA TYR A 12 -3.37 -2.62 -12.91
C TYR A 12 -4.52 -3.09 -13.79
N GLY A 13 -5.49 -2.22 -14.07
CA GLY A 13 -6.70 -2.60 -14.78
C GLY A 13 -7.36 -1.43 -15.46
N GLN A 14 -8.28 -1.73 -16.37
CA GLN A 14 -9.10 -0.75 -17.06
C GLN A 14 -10.40 -0.56 -16.26
N ALA A 15 -10.67 0.68 -15.82
CA ALA A 15 -11.83 1.02 -15.02
C ALA A 15 -13.02 1.20 -15.95
N GLY A 16 -13.88 0.19 -15.99
CA GLY A 16 -15.05 0.16 -16.87
C GLY A 16 -14.73 -0.29 -18.29
N GLY A 17 -15.77 -0.33 -19.13
CA GLY A 17 -15.62 -0.59 -20.56
C GLY A 17 -14.91 0.58 -21.25
N ALA A 18 -14.17 0.28 -22.31
CA ALA A 18 -13.55 1.31 -23.13
C ALA A 18 -14.62 2.21 -23.76
N THR A 19 -14.42 3.53 -23.67
CA THR A 19 -15.36 4.53 -24.22
C THR A 19 -14.83 5.03 -25.55
N ALA A 20 -15.65 4.99 -26.59
CA ALA A 20 -15.30 5.51 -27.90
C ALA A 20 -15.53 7.02 -27.96
N GLN A 21 -14.49 7.79 -28.27
CA GLN A 21 -14.61 9.24 -28.46
C GLN A 21 -15.07 9.53 -29.87
N VAL A 22 -16.25 10.12 -30.02
CA VAL A 22 -16.83 10.47 -31.32
C VAL A 22 -17.09 11.97 -31.35
N THR A 23 -16.43 12.66 -32.27
CA THR A 23 -16.67 14.08 -32.53
C THR A 23 -17.80 14.22 -33.54
N VAL A 24 -18.75 15.08 -33.22
CA VAL A 24 -19.93 15.34 -34.02
C VAL A 24 -19.83 16.74 -34.59
N THR A 25 -19.87 16.85 -35.90
CA THR A 25 -19.78 18.14 -36.62
C THR A 25 -20.94 18.22 -37.59
N ARG A 26 -21.62 19.37 -37.64
CA ARG A 26 -22.69 19.59 -38.62
C ARG A 26 -22.08 19.70 -40.03
N LYS A 27 -22.86 19.39 -41.06
CA LYS A 27 -22.42 19.47 -42.47
C LYS A 27 -21.89 20.87 -42.88
N ASP A 28 -22.30 21.92 -42.20
CA ASP A 28 -21.81 23.30 -42.39
C ASP A 28 -20.42 23.57 -41.75
N GLY A 29 -19.82 22.56 -41.11
CA GLY A 29 -18.54 22.66 -40.44
C GLY A 29 -18.62 23.09 -38.98
N THR A 30 -19.81 23.36 -38.44
CA THR A 30 -20.00 23.76 -37.04
C THR A 30 -19.76 22.56 -36.12
N PRO A 31 -18.76 22.59 -35.21
CA PRO A 31 -18.54 21.52 -34.25
C PRO A 31 -19.70 21.49 -33.24
N MET A 32 -20.39 20.35 -33.13
CA MET A 32 -21.45 20.13 -32.15
C MET A 32 -20.94 19.55 -30.83
N GLY A 33 -19.67 19.12 -30.78
CA GLY A 33 -18.98 18.64 -29.59
C GLY A 33 -18.40 17.24 -29.76
N ALA A 34 -17.67 16.79 -28.73
CA ALA A 34 -17.19 15.42 -28.62
C ALA A 34 -18.06 14.66 -27.62
N PHE A 35 -18.52 13.47 -28.01
CA PHE A 35 -19.36 12.59 -27.22
C PHE A 35 -18.61 11.29 -26.94
N ALA A 36 -18.62 10.87 -25.68
CA ALA A 36 -18.10 9.57 -25.28
C ALA A 36 -19.22 8.54 -25.41
N LEU A 37 -19.08 7.62 -26.36
CA LEU A 37 -20.00 6.48 -26.54
C LEU A 37 -19.46 5.28 -25.78
N SER A 38 -20.12 4.87 -24.71
CA SER A 38 -19.89 3.55 -24.10
C SER A 38 -20.56 2.45 -24.93
N ALA A 39 -20.09 1.21 -24.78
CA ALA A 39 -20.65 0.06 -25.47
C ALA A 39 -22.15 -0.11 -25.14
N ASN A 40 -22.99 -0.07 -26.18
CA ASN A 40 -24.44 -0.22 -26.16
C ASN A 40 -25.21 0.83 -25.32
N GLU A 41 -24.58 1.95 -24.96
CA GLU A 41 -25.21 3.01 -24.17
C GLU A 41 -25.84 4.09 -25.08
N PRO A 42 -27.15 4.41 -24.93
CA PRO A 42 -27.81 5.49 -25.67
C PRO A 42 -27.28 6.86 -25.28
N VAL A 43 -26.72 7.59 -26.24
CA VAL A 43 -26.36 8.99 -26.08
C VAL A 43 -27.29 9.84 -26.95
N PRO A 44 -28.15 10.70 -26.36
CA PRO A 44 -28.96 11.62 -27.12
C PRO A 44 -28.10 12.75 -27.69
N ILE A 45 -28.29 13.06 -28.97
CA ILE A 45 -27.69 14.19 -29.66
C ILE A 45 -28.79 15.16 -30.05
N ASP A 46 -28.68 16.38 -29.52
CA ASP A 46 -29.66 17.44 -29.74
C ASP A 46 -29.89 17.70 -31.24
N GLY A 47 -31.16 17.62 -31.64
CA GLY A 47 -31.58 17.85 -33.03
C GLY A 47 -31.28 16.71 -34.01
N TYR A 48 -30.74 15.57 -33.56
CA TYR A 48 -30.41 14.44 -34.44
C TYR A 48 -31.08 13.12 -34.05
N GLY A 49 -31.05 12.76 -32.76
CA GLY A 49 -31.60 11.50 -32.25
C GLY A 49 -30.68 10.81 -31.26
N ILE A 50 -30.90 9.51 -31.04
CA ILE A 50 -30.11 8.69 -30.12
C ILE A 50 -29.01 7.98 -30.90
N VAL A 51 -27.79 7.99 -30.39
CA VAL A 51 -26.64 7.29 -30.98
C VAL A 51 -26.07 6.31 -29.98
N ARG A 52 -25.71 5.11 -30.46
CA ARG A 52 -25.09 4.04 -29.67
C ARG A 52 -23.87 3.48 -30.38
N GLY A 53 -22.78 3.24 -29.66
CA GLY A 53 -21.68 2.43 -30.16
C GLY A 53 -21.98 0.95 -29.93
N VAL A 54 -22.07 0.15 -30.99
CA VAL A 54 -22.48 -1.27 -30.88
C VAL A 54 -21.30 -2.21 -30.92
N ASN A 55 -20.37 -2.01 -31.86
CA ASN A 55 -19.19 -2.86 -32.02
C ASN A 55 -17.95 -2.01 -32.28
N TYR A 56 -16.80 -2.54 -31.88
CA TYR A 56 -15.50 -1.99 -32.21
C TYR A 56 -14.62 -3.06 -32.85
N SER A 57 -13.84 -2.67 -33.86
CA SER A 57 -12.83 -3.51 -34.49
C SER A 57 -11.54 -2.74 -34.61
N GLU A 58 -10.43 -3.28 -34.09
CA GLU A 58 -9.09 -2.67 -34.21
C GLU A 58 -8.59 -2.61 -35.65
N ASN A 59 -9.02 -3.55 -36.50
CA ASN A 59 -8.68 -3.57 -37.91
C ASN A 59 -9.83 -4.13 -38.75
N PHE A 60 -10.72 -3.25 -39.19
CA PHE A 60 -11.85 -3.64 -40.02
C PHE A 60 -11.45 -3.71 -41.50
N GLN A 61 -11.41 -4.92 -42.04
CA GLN A 61 -11.11 -5.19 -43.46
C GLN A 61 -9.77 -4.59 -43.95
N GLY A 62 -8.77 -4.44 -43.08
CA GLY A 62 -7.47 -3.86 -43.43
C GLY A 62 -7.44 -2.32 -43.42
N ASN A 63 -8.55 -1.66 -43.11
CA ASN A 63 -8.68 -0.19 -43.10
C ASN A 63 -8.43 0.44 -41.73
N GLY A 64 -7.95 -0.33 -40.75
CA GLY A 64 -7.64 0.14 -39.40
C GLY A 64 -8.86 0.21 -38.46
N PRO A 65 -8.74 0.95 -37.34
CA PRO A 65 -9.76 0.96 -36.29
C PRO A 65 -11.10 1.52 -36.77
N ALA A 66 -12.16 0.75 -36.54
CA ALA A 66 -13.52 1.12 -36.91
C ALA A 66 -14.51 0.90 -35.75
N LEU A 67 -15.42 1.85 -35.57
CA LEU A 67 -16.50 1.81 -34.59
C LEU A 67 -17.84 1.70 -35.33
N GLN A 68 -18.61 0.65 -35.07
CA GLN A 68 -19.99 0.56 -35.54
C GLN A 68 -20.88 1.38 -34.62
N VAL A 69 -21.59 2.34 -35.20
CA VAL A 69 -22.58 3.13 -34.49
C VAL A 69 -23.96 2.90 -35.08
N THR A 70 -24.97 2.91 -34.21
CA THR A 70 -26.37 2.87 -34.58
C THR A 70 -27.01 4.19 -34.18
N VAL A 71 -27.70 4.80 -35.14
CA VAL A 71 -28.42 6.06 -34.98
C VAL A 71 -29.91 5.80 -35.10
N GLU A 72 -30.66 6.19 -34.09
CA GLU A 72 -32.11 6.17 -34.05
C GLU A 72 -32.64 7.60 -34.12
N LYS A 73 -33.28 7.96 -35.23
CA LYS A 73 -33.89 9.28 -35.41
C LYS A 73 -35.40 9.19 -35.20
N PRO A 74 -36.04 10.19 -34.57
CA PRO A 74 -37.50 10.23 -34.45
C PRO A 74 -38.19 10.10 -35.81
N GLY A 75 -39.02 9.07 -35.99
CA GLY A 75 -39.78 8.84 -37.22
C GLY A 75 -39.00 8.23 -38.40
N LYS A 76 -37.75 7.78 -38.21
CA LYS A 76 -36.98 7.04 -39.23
C LYS A 76 -36.47 5.71 -38.67
N PRO A 77 -36.27 4.67 -39.51
CA PRO A 77 -35.67 3.42 -39.05
C PRO A 77 -34.25 3.64 -38.54
N ALA A 78 -33.83 2.82 -37.57
CA ALA A 78 -32.48 2.83 -37.05
C ALA A 78 -31.47 2.55 -38.18
N ALA A 79 -30.43 3.37 -38.27
CA ALA A 79 -29.37 3.23 -39.27
C ALA A 79 -28.06 2.86 -38.57
N SER A 80 -27.42 1.79 -39.02
CA SER A 80 -26.14 1.33 -38.49
C SER A 80 -25.04 1.48 -39.54
N PHE A 81 -23.91 2.09 -39.18
CA PHE A 81 -22.78 2.31 -40.07
C PHE A 81 -21.45 2.28 -39.30
N TRP A 82 -20.36 2.08 -40.03
CA TRP A 82 -19.00 2.04 -39.48
C TRP A 82 -18.30 3.38 -39.62
N LEU A 83 -17.72 3.85 -38.53
CA LEU A 83 -16.87 5.04 -38.46
C LEU A 83 -15.41 4.63 -38.37
N PHE A 84 -14.61 5.05 -39.33
CA PHE A 84 -13.18 4.73 -39.39
C PHE A 84 -12.35 5.85 -38.78
N GLN A 85 -11.34 5.50 -37.97
CA GLN A 85 -10.43 6.48 -37.39
C GLN A 85 -9.53 7.12 -38.45
N GLY A 86 -9.07 6.34 -39.44
CA GLY A 86 -8.15 6.78 -40.50
C GLY A 86 -8.80 7.57 -41.64
N GLY A 87 -10.12 7.78 -41.62
CA GLY A 87 -10.85 8.40 -42.73
C GLY A 87 -12.14 9.10 -42.28
N PRO A 88 -12.06 10.24 -41.57
CA PRO A 88 -13.24 10.99 -41.12
C PRO A 88 -14.11 11.51 -42.29
N ASP A 89 -13.55 11.56 -43.51
CA ASP A 89 -14.27 11.95 -44.73
C ASP A 89 -15.22 10.88 -45.26
N LEU A 90 -15.09 9.62 -44.85
CA LEU A 90 -16.00 8.55 -45.28
C LEU A 90 -17.43 8.80 -44.79
N ASP A 91 -17.58 9.39 -43.60
CA ASP A 91 -18.90 9.76 -43.07
C ASP A 91 -19.52 10.95 -43.81
N ARG A 92 -18.69 11.86 -44.36
CA ARG A 92 -19.17 13.00 -45.17
C ARG A 92 -19.88 12.54 -46.44
N GLN A 93 -19.52 11.37 -46.96
CA GLN A 93 -20.17 10.77 -48.13
C GLN A 93 -21.58 10.24 -47.85
N ARG A 94 -21.98 10.07 -46.57
CA ARG A 94 -23.36 9.67 -46.20
C ARG A 94 -24.40 10.72 -46.59
N ASN A 95 -23.98 11.93 -46.96
CA ASN A 95 -24.85 13.06 -47.30
C ASN A 95 -25.91 13.36 -46.23
N ASP A 96 -25.57 13.11 -44.97
CA ASP A 96 -26.43 13.39 -43.82
C ASP A 96 -26.19 14.82 -43.31
N SER A 97 -27.11 15.30 -42.49
CA SER A 97 -27.05 16.61 -41.81
C SER A 97 -25.86 16.76 -40.85
N ILE A 98 -25.31 15.64 -40.39
CA ILE A 98 -24.24 15.55 -39.39
C ILE A 98 -23.18 14.55 -39.85
N VAL A 99 -21.93 14.88 -39.55
CA VAL A 99 -20.72 14.10 -39.78
C VAL A 99 -20.19 13.62 -38.42
N PHE A 100 -19.96 12.32 -38.31
CA PHE A 100 -19.32 11.70 -37.16
C PHE A 100 -17.87 11.37 -37.48
N SER A 101 -16.96 11.74 -36.58
CA SER A 101 -15.54 11.42 -36.66
C SER A 101 -15.14 10.61 -35.45
N PHE A 102 -14.59 9.41 -35.66
CA PHE A 102 -14.10 8.57 -34.58
C PHE A 102 -12.68 8.96 -34.17
N GLY A 103 -12.53 9.47 -32.95
CA GLY A 103 -11.25 9.93 -32.40
C GLY A 103 -10.40 8.81 -31.77
N GLY A 104 -11.00 7.65 -31.48
CA GLY A 104 -10.34 6.50 -30.84
C GLY A 104 -11.02 6.06 -29.54
N LEU A 105 -10.47 5.05 -28.88
CA LEU A 105 -10.95 4.60 -27.57
C LEU A 105 -10.19 5.30 -26.45
N SER A 106 -10.93 5.86 -25.50
CA SER A 106 -10.43 6.30 -24.21
C SER A 106 -10.73 5.22 -23.17
N SER A 107 -9.66 4.70 -22.59
CA SER A 107 -9.70 3.70 -21.53
C SER A 107 -9.20 4.31 -20.25
N LYS A 108 -10.07 4.42 -19.23
CA LYS A 108 -9.67 4.98 -17.94
C LYS A 108 -8.88 3.91 -17.18
N MET A 109 -7.56 4.04 -17.09
CA MET A 109 -6.74 3.08 -16.34
C MET A 109 -6.86 3.35 -14.84
N PHE A 110 -7.00 2.30 -14.03
CA PHE A 110 -6.87 2.39 -12.58
C PHE A 110 -5.70 1.54 -12.10
N THR A 111 -5.09 2.00 -11.01
CA THR A 111 -4.10 1.23 -10.26
C THR A 111 -4.62 1.01 -8.84
N GLY A 112 -4.70 -0.26 -8.44
CA GLY A 112 -4.99 -0.63 -7.06
C GLY A 112 -3.71 -0.51 -6.25
N LEU A 113 -3.65 0.50 -5.37
CA LEU A 113 -2.59 0.65 -4.37
C LEU A 113 -3.00 -0.11 -3.11
N GLN A 114 -2.33 -1.21 -2.81
CA GLN A 114 -2.52 -1.93 -1.55
C GLN A 114 -1.62 -1.33 -0.48
N VAL A 115 -2.26 -0.79 0.55
CA VAL A 115 -1.63 -0.17 1.71
C VAL A 115 -1.58 -1.23 2.81
N ALA A 116 -0.42 -1.83 3.02
CA ALA A 116 -0.19 -2.74 4.14
C ALA A 116 0.48 -1.97 5.28
N LYS A 117 -0.16 -1.98 6.45
CA LYS A 117 0.37 -1.44 7.70
C LYS A 117 0.35 -2.56 8.72
N ASP A 118 1.52 -2.97 9.19
CA ASP A 118 1.69 -4.04 10.17
C ASP A 118 1.93 -3.45 11.57
N PRO A 119 0.87 -3.13 12.35
CA PRO A 119 1.01 -2.55 13.68
C PRO A 119 1.63 -3.50 14.71
N GLY A 120 1.78 -4.79 14.39
CA GLY A 120 2.31 -5.81 15.28
C GLY A 120 3.83 -5.74 15.51
N VAL A 121 4.58 -5.04 14.67
CA VAL A 121 6.05 -4.94 14.77
C VAL A 121 6.50 -4.38 16.12
N ASN A 122 5.76 -3.42 16.67
CA ASN A 122 6.10 -2.80 17.95
C ASN A 122 5.96 -3.80 19.11
N ILE A 123 4.94 -4.66 19.08
CA ILE A 123 4.74 -5.70 20.11
C ILE A 123 5.87 -6.73 20.07
N VAL A 124 6.34 -7.11 18.87
CA VAL A 124 7.45 -8.07 18.72
C VAL A 124 8.74 -7.52 19.32
N TRP A 125 9.04 -6.24 19.09
CA TRP A 125 10.22 -5.58 19.70
C TRP A 125 10.13 -5.52 21.22
N VAL A 126 8.95 -5.22 21.78
CA VAL A 126 8.73 -5.24 23.23
C VAL A 126 8.98 -6.65 23.81
N GLY A 127 8.47 -7.70 23.16
CA GLY A 127 8.71 -9.08 23.57
C GLY A 127 10.20 -9.47 23.51
N CYS A 128 10.89 -9.08 22.43
CA CYS A 128 12.32 -9.33 22.26
C CYS A 128 13.15 -8.62 23.34
N ALA A 129 12.85 -7.35 23.62
CA ALA A 129 13.52 -6.58 24.67
C ALA A 129 13.30 -7.21 26.06
N LEU A 130 12.09 -7.66 26.36
CA LEU A 130 11.76 -8.27 27.64
C LEU A 130 12.49 -9.61 27.85
N MET A 131 12.65 -10.42 26.81
CA MET A 131 13.49 -11.63 26.88
C MET A 131 14.95 -11.33 27.18
N VAL A 132 15.55 -10.34 26.50
CA VAL A 132 16.95 -9.95 26.73
C VAL A 132 17.14 -9.48 28.19
N ILE A 133 16.23 -8.65 28.68
CA ILE A 133 16.25 -8.17 30.06
C ILE A 133 16.08 -9.34 31.05
N GLY A 134 15.16 -10.27 30.76
CA GLY A 134 14.95 -11.47 31.58
C GLY A 134 16.21 -12.35 31.67
N LEU A 135 16.91 -12.55 30.54
CA LEU A 135 18.19 -13.26 30.53
C LEU A 135 19.24 -12.51 31.38
N ILE A 136 19.37 -11.20 31.23
CA ILE A 136 20.31 -10.40 32.03
C ILE A 136 19.97 -10.55 33.51
N MET A 137 18.70 -10.44 33.90
CA MET A 137 18.30 -10.66 35.29
C MET A 137 18.67 -12.06 35.78
N ALA A 138 18.34 -13.10 35.02
CA ALA A 138 18.65 -14.48 35.38
C ALA A 138 20.16 -14.75 35.54
N PHE A 139 21.01 -14.12 34.71
CA PHE A 139 22.46 -14.28 34.79
C PHE A 139 23.11 -13.43 35.88
N PHE A 140 22.59 -12.22 36.15
CA PHE A 140 23.21 -11.27 37.07
C PHE A 140 22.66 -11.32 38.50
N LEU A 141 21.43 -11.81 38.74
CA LEU A 141 20.86 -12.06 40.07
C LEU A 141 21.29 -13.42 40.64
N SER A 142 22.58 -13.72 40.56
CA SER A 142 23.19 -14.87 41.24
C SER A 142 23.10 -14.69 42.76
N HIS A 143 22.49 -15.64 43.47
CA HIS A 143 22.36 -15.65 44.92
C HIS A 143 23.74 -15.58 45.60
N GLN A 144 24.02 -14.46 46.28
CA GLN A 144 25.21 -14.26 47.11
C GLN A 144 24.82 -14.53 48.57
N ARG A 145 25.48 -15.49 49.23
CA ARG A 145 25.31 -15.74 50.68
C ARG A 145 26.58 -15.34 51.42
N VAL A 146 26.44 -14.44 52.38
CA VAL A 146 27.52 -14.00 53.27
C VAL A 146 27.17 -14.43 54.68
N TRP A 147 28.09 -15.12 55.36
CA TRP A 147 27.98 -15.55 56.74
C TRP A 147 28.99 -14.76 57.58
N VAL A 148 28.54 -14.26 58.72
CA VAL A 148 29.38 -13.54 59.68
C VAL A 148 29.32 -14.29 61.00
N ARG A 149 30.48 -14.70 61.51
CA ARG A 149 30.61 -15.33 62.83
C ARG A 149 31.42 -14.40 63.73
N LEU A 150 30.82 -14.01 64.85
CA LEU A 150 31.47 -13.28 65.92
C LEU A 150 31.83 -14.29 67.01
N ALA A 151 33.11 -14.46 67.32
CA ALA A 151 33.59 -15.31 68.39
C ALA A 151 34.37 -14.47 69.41
N GLN A 152 34.19 -14.70 70.70
CA GLN A 152 35.00 -14.03 71.72
C GLN A 152 36.35 -14.75 71.82
N GLY A 153 37.43 -14.01 71.57
CA GLY A 153 38.80 -14.48 71.73
C GLY A 153 39.26 -14.43 73.18
N THR A 154 40.28 -15.22 73.50
CA THR A 154 40.74 -15.54 74.86
C THR A 154 41.21 -14.34 75.69
N ASP A 155 41.48 -13.19 75.06
CA ASP A 155 41.97 -11.96 75.71
C ASP A 155 40.94 -10.80 75.73
N GLY A 156 39.64 -11.09 75.69
CA GLY A 156 38.58 -10.07 75.73
C GLY A 156 38.40 -9.29 74.41
N ARG A 157 39.03 -9.75 73.33
CA ARG A 157 38.85 -9.21 71.96
C ARG A 157 37.82 -10.05 71.20
N VAL A 158 36.98 -9.41 70.40
CA VAL A 158 35.98 -10.10 69.57
C VAL A 158 36.61 -10.41 68.21
N GLU A 159 36.75 -11.69 67.88
CA GLU A 159 37.19 -12.16 66.58
C GLU A 159 36.00 -12.18 65.60
N VAL A 160 36.11 -11.43 64.52
CA VAL A 160 35.08 -11.36 63.47
C VAL A 160 35.53 -12.17 62.25
N VAL A 161 34.90 -13.32 62.03
CA VAL A 161 35.14 -14.17 60.85
C VAL A 161 34.03 -13.93 59.82
N LEU A 162 34.39 -13.32 58.69
CA LEU A 162 33.52 -13.19 57.53
C LEU A 162 33.81 -14.31 56.52
N ALA A 163 32.79 -15.07 56.13
CA ALA A 163 32.87 -16.08 55.08
C ALA A 163 31.78 -15.85 54.03
N GLY A 164 32.09 -16.01 52.76
CA GLY A 164 31.17 -15.71 51.67
C GLY A 164 31.20 -16.77 50.58
N SER A 165 30.02 -17.15 50.07
CA SER A 165 29.90 -18.03 48.92
C SER A 165 28.98 -17.41 47.87
N ALA A 166 29.45 -17.37 46.64
CA ALA A 166 28.70 -16.91 45.48
C ALA A 166 28.74 -17.99 44.39
N SER A 167 27.57 -18.45 43.95
CA SER A 167 27.46 -19.53 42.96
C SER A 167 27.82 -19.11 41.53
N ARG A 168 27.73 -17.81 41.22
CA ARG A 168 28.13 -17.19 39.94
C ARG A 168 28.52 -15.72 40.12
N ASN A 169 29.40 -15.22 39.23
CA ASN A 169 29.95 -13.86 39.23
C ASN A 169 30.89 -13.53 40.43
N ARG A 170 31.89 -14.39 40.66
CA ARG A 170 32.86 -14.31 41.76
C ARG A 170 33.60 -12.96 41.83
N LEU A 171 33.93 -12.38 40.67
CA LEU A 171 34.67 -11.11 40.57
C LEU A 171 33.89 -9.91 41.14
N ALA A 172 32.58 -9.84 40.87
CA ALA A 172 31.72 -8.79 41.41
C ALA A 172 31.42 -8.99 42.90
N PHE A 173 31.36 -10.24 43.35
CA PHE A 173 31.21 -10.58 44.76
C PHE A 173 32.47 -10.22 45.56
N GLU A 174 33.66 -10.51 45.04
CA GLU A 174 34.94 -10.21 45.68
C GLU A 174 35.12 -8.71 45.93
N LYS A 175 34.81 -7.85 44.94
CA LYS A 175 34.80 -6.38 45.14
C LYS A 175 33.81 -5.91 46.21
N ARG A 176 32.64 -6.55 46.32
CA ARG A 176 31.65 -6.23 47.37
C ARG A 176 32.12 -6.73 48.73
N PHE A 177 32.72 -7.92 48.79
CA PHE A 177 33.24 -8.53 50.01
C PHE A 177 34.44 -7.75 50.56
N GLU A 178 35.34 -7.27 49.70
CA GLU A 178 36.47 -6.42 50.08
C GLU A 178 36.00 -5.07 50.65
N LYS A 179 34.94 -4.47 50.08
CA LYS A 179 34.28 -3.29 50.66
C LYS A 179 33.70 -3.58 52.04
N LEU A 180 33.03 -4.72 52.22
CA LEU A 180 32.47 -5.13 53.52
C LEU A 180 33.59 -5.38 54.56
N GLN A 181 34.67 -6.06 54.17
CA GLN A 181 35.83 -6.31 55.03
C GLN A 181 36.51 -5.00 55.45
N THR A 182 36.66 -4.05 54.52
CA THR A 182 37.22 -2.72 54.80
C THR A 182 36.33 -1.94 55.77
N GLY A 183 35.00 -1.99 55.58
CA GLY A 183 34.04 -1.34 56.48
C GLY A 183 34.08 -1.93 57.90
N VAL A 184 34.17 -3.26 58.03
CA VAL A 184 34.26 -3.91 59.35
C VAL A 184 35.59 -3.57 60.04
N LYS A 185 36.72 -3.60 59.32
CA LYS A 185 38.03 -3.18 59.86
C LYS A 185 38.07 -1.71 60.27
N ALA A 186 37.31 -0.84 59.59
CA ALA A 186 37.24 0.58 59.93
C ALA A 186 36.45 0.84 61.22
N VAL A 187 35.55 -0.07 61.61
CA VAL A 187 34.78 0.00 62.87
C VAL A 187 35.55 -0.63 64.04
N GLU A 188 36.60 -1.41 63.77
CA GLU A 188 37.48 -2.04 64.78
C GLU A 188 38.59 -1.10 65.31
N LYS A 189 38.82 0.06 64.67
CA LYS A 189 39.71 1.13 65.16
C LYS A 189 38.99 2.09 66.09
#